data_AF-A0A2N1XGS7-F1
#
_entry.id   AF-A0A2N1XGS7-F1
#
_cell.length_a   1.000
_cell.length_b   1.000
_cell.length_c   1.000
_cell.angle_alpha   90.00
_cell.angle_beta   90.00
_cell.angle_gamma   90.00
#
_symmetry.space_group_name_H-M   'P 1'
#
loop_
_entity.id
_entity.type
_entity.pdbx_description
1 polymer ?
#
loop_
_entity_poly.entity_id
_entity_poly.type
_entity_poly.pdbx_seq_one_letter_code
_entity_poly.pdbx_strand_id
1 'polypeptide(L)' 'MLVVWLLALAAVVFPIVHPLATAGRWLFWVLLAAHAIECLVFWPRLRAAPGSRLGHIVNTMLFGIVHVKSLPRG' A
#
# COMPACT_ATOMS: atom_id res chain seq x y z
N MET A 1 -3.54 -5.17 7.25
CA MET A 1 -2.40 -4.59 6.51
C MET A 1 -1.66 -3.50 7.27
N LEU A 2 -2.34 -2.65 8.06
CA LEU A 2 -1.66 -1.58 8.80
C LEU A 2 -0.51 -2.06 9.70
N VAL A 3 -0.69 -3.17 10.45
CA VAL A 3 0.38 -3.75 11.28
C VAL A 3 1.62 -4.14 10.46
N VAL A 4 1.42 -4.71 9.27
CA VAL A 4 2.52 -5.08 8.35
C VAL A 4 3.27 -3.83 7.90
N TRP A 5 2.55 -2.76 7.54
CA TRP A 5 3.15 -1.48 7.19
C TRP A 5 3.97 -0.89 8.33
N LEU A 6 3.46 -0.90 9.57
CA LEU A 6 4.16 -0.36 10.73
C LEU A 6 5.45 -1.14 11.03
N LEU A 7 5.41 -2.47 10.98
CA LEU A 7 6.58 -3.32 11.20
C LEU A 7 7.62 -3.15 10.09
N ALA A 8 7.17 -3.10 8.83
CA ALA A 8 8.06 -2.91 7.68
C ALA A 8 8.68 -1.50 7.68
N LEU A 9 7.91 -0.48 8.05
CA LEU A 9 8.39 0.90 8.21
C LEU A 9 9.40 1.00 9.36
N ALA A 10 9.13 0.36 10.50
CA ALA A 10 10.07 0.33 11.62
C ALA A 10 11.42 -0.30 11.22
N ALA A 11 11.40 -1.34 10.38
CA ALA A 11 12.62 -1.95 9.84
C ALA A 11 13.42 -1.03 8.90
N VAL A 12 12.76 -0.04 8.25
CA VAL A 12 13.41 0.97 7.40
C VAL A 12 13.93 2.15 8.23
N VAL A 13 13.13 2.64 9.19
CA VAL A 13 13.42 3.87 9.95
C VAL A 13 14.47 3.64 11.03
N PHE A 14 14.43 2.51 11.72
CA PHE A 14 15.35 2.22 12.82
C PHE A 14 16.58 1.43 12.33
N PRO A 15 17.79 1.73 12.85
CA PRO A 15 19.03 1.04 12.48
C PRO A 15 19.14 -0.34 13.17
N ILE A 16 18.17 -1.23 12.89
CA ILE A 16 18.12 -2.57 13.46
C ILE A 16 19.00 -3.50 12.62
N VAL A 17 19.97 -4.17 13.24
CA VAL A 17 20.84 -5.16 12.57
C VAL A 17 20.35 -6.56 12.94
N HIS A 18 19.37 -7.06 12.19
CA HIS A 18 18.78 -8.40 12.38
C HIS A 18 18.23 -8.92 11.04
N PRO A 19 18.34 -10.23 10.72
CA PRO A 19 17.85 -10.77 9.45
C PRO A 19 16.37 -10.47 9.17
N LEU A 20 15.52 -10.50 10.20
CA LEU A 20 14.11 -10.14 10.08
C LEU A 20 13.91 -8.67 9.68
N ALA A 21 14.78 -7.76 10.12
CA ALA A 21 14.71 -6.35 9.71
C ALA A 21 15.10 -6.18 8.23
N THR A 22 16.04 -6.99 7.72
CA THR A 22 16.34 -7.02 6.28
C THR A 22 15.12 -7.49 5.47
N ALA A 23 14.44 -8.55 5.91
CA ALA A 23 13.19 -8.99 5.28
C ALA A 23 12.10 -7.90 5.35
N GLY A 24 11.94 -7.23 6.49
CA GLY A 24 11.00 -6.13 6.68
C GLY A 24 11.25 -4.94 5.75
N ARG A 25 12.51 -4.58 5.49
CA ARG A 25 12.89 -3.53 4.54
C ARG A 25 12.51 -3.89 3.11
N TRP A 26 12.83 -5.10 2.67
CA TRP A 26 12.42 -5.57 1.35
C TRP A 26 10.90 -5.61 1.21
N LEU A 27 10.20 -6.10 2.24
CA LEU A 27 8.75 -6.12 2.28
C LEU A 27 8.16 -4.72 2.14
N PHE A 28 8.71 -3.72 2.85
CA PHE A 28 8.29 -2.32 2.74
C PHE A 28 8.38 -1.82 1.30
N TRP A 29 9.54 -1.97 0.67
CA TRP A 29 9.77 -1.45 -0.68
C TRP A 29 8.96 -2.17 -1.74
N VAL A 30 8.81 -3.49 -1.62
CA VAL A 30 7.97 -4.30 -2.52
C VAL A 30 6.51 -3.90 -2.39
N LEU A 31 5.99 -3.76 -1.16
CA LEU A 31 4.59 -3.34 -0.95
C LEU A 31 4.34 -1.91 -1.45
N LEU A 32 5.27 -0.99 -1.19
CA LEU A 32 5.16 0.38 -1.66
C LEU A 32 5.13 0.45 -3.18
N ALA A 33 6.04 -0.25 -3.86
CA ALA A 33 6.07 -0.31 -5.31
C ALA A 33 4.81 -0.98 -5.88
N ALA A 34 4.40 -2.12 -5.31
CA ALA A 34 3.21 -2.84 -5.77
C ALA A 34 1.94 -2.00 -5.65
N HIS A 35 1.70 -1.39 -4.48
CA HIS A 35 0.51 -0.57 -4.29
C HIS A 35 0.57 0.74 -5.09
N ALA A 36 1.76 1.34 -5.28
CA ALA A 36 1.97 2.47 -6.20
C ALA A 36 1.55 2.10 -7.64
N ILE A 37 1.99 0.93 -8.12
CA ILE A 37 1.59 0.40 -9.43
C ILE A 37 0.07 0.19 -9.49
N GLU A 38 -0.54 -0.37 -8.45
CA GLU A 38 -1.99 -0.56 -8.39
C GLU A 38 -2.74 0.78 -8.48
N CYS A 39 -2.27 1.83 -7.82
CA CYS A 39 -2.86 3.17 -7.95
C CYS A 39 -2.83 3.69 -9.38
N LEU A 40 -1.76 3.41 -10.14
CA LEU A 40 -1.62 3.82 -11.53
C LEU A 40 -2.50 2.97 -12.46
N VAL A 41 -2.45 1.64 -12.30
CA VAL A 41 -3.22 0.69 -13.12
C VAL A 41 -4.72 0.86 -12.92
N PHE A 42 -5.16 1.04 -11.68
CA PHE A 42 -6.57 1.23 -11.33
C PHE A 42 -6.98 2.70 -11.25
N TRP A 43 -6.15 3.63 -11.72
CA TRP A 43 -6.44 5.06 -11.70
C TRP A 43 -7.81 5.45 -12.27
N PRO A 44 -8.26 4.91 -13.42
CA PRO A 44 -9.57 5.24 -13.96
C PRO A 44 -10.70 4.85 -12.98
N ARG A 45 -10.56 3.71 -12.31
CA ARG A 45 -11.53 3.21 -11.34
C ARG A 45 -11.53 4.00 -10.04
N LEU A 46 -10.34 4.34 -9.53
CA LEU A 46 -10.19 5.18 -8.32
C LEU A 46 -10.76 6.58 -8.52
N ARG A 47 -10.66 7.12 -9.75
CA ARG A 47 -11.24 8.43 -10.11
C ARG A 47 -12.75 8.41 -10.28
N ALA A 48 -13.31 7.32 -10.79
CA ALA A 48 -14.74 7.16 -11.01
C ALA A 48 -15.50 6.83 -9.72
N ALA A 49 -14.80 6.31 -8.70
CA ALA A 49 -15.39 5.97 -7.43
C ALA A 49 -15.91 7.20 -6.67
N PRO A 50 -17.08 7.11 -6.00
CA PRO A 50 -17.62 8.20 -5.20
C PRO A 50 -16.78 8.43 -3.95
N GLY A 51 -16.57 9.70 -3.60
CA GLY A 51 -15.84 10.12 -2.40
C GLY A 51 -14.51 10.82 -2.70
N SER A 52 -13.60 10.80 -1.73
CA SER A 52 -12.31 11.49 -1.85
C SER A 52 -11.33 10.69 -2.70
N ARG A 53 -10.86 11.30 -3.79
CA ARG A 53 -9.79 10.75 -4.65
C ARG A 53 -8.53 10.42 -3.85
N LEU A 54 -8.10 11.34 -2.98
CA LEU A 54 -6.93 11.11 -2.11
C LEU A 54 -7.20 9.96 -1.13
N GLY A 55 -8.42 9.87 -0.60
CA GLY A 55 -8.84 8.76 0.26
C GLY A 55 -8.72 7.41 -0.43
N HIS A 56 -9.09 7.31 -1.72
CA HIS A 56 -8.94 6.08 -2.49
C HIS A 56 -7.47 5.73 -2.77
N ILE A 57 -6.61 6.73 -3.04
CA ILE A 57 -5.17 6.51 -3.19
C ILE A 57 -4.58 5.97 -1.88
N VAL A 58 -4.88 6.61 -0.74
CA VAL A 58 -4.38 6.18 0.58
C VAL A 58 -4.88 4.79 0.93
N ASN A 59 -6.16 4.50 0.72
CA ASN A 59 -6.70 3.16 0.98
C ASN A 59 -6.11 2.10 0.04
N THR A 60 -5.79 2.44 -1.21
CA THR A 60 -5.04 1.55 -2.11
C THR A 60 -3.59 1.38 -1.62
N MET A 61 -2.92 2.41 -1.11
CA MET A 61 -1.61 2.24 -0.47
C MET A 61 -1.65 1.33 0.75
N LEU A 62 -2.74 1.36 1.53
CA LEU A 62 -2.83 0.56 2.76
C LEU A 62 -3.28 -0.87 2.50
N PHE A 63 -4.22 -1.09 1.58
CA PHE A 63 -4.91 -2.36 1.39
C PHE A 63 -4.74 -2.96 -0.01
N GLY A 64 -4.10 -2.22 -0.92
CA GLY A 64 -3.84 -2.64 -2.29
C GLY A 64 -5.11 -2.94 -3.09
N ILE A 65 -5.04 -3.97 -3.94
CA ILE A 65 -6.14 -4.46 -4.76
C ILE A 65 -7.40 -4.83 -3.95
N VAL A 66 -7.27 -5.12 -2.65
CA VAL A 66 -8.44 -5.43 -1.79
C VAL A 66 -9.37 -4.21 -1.70
N HIS A 67 -8.82 -3.00 -1.59
CA HIS A 67 -9.62 -1.77 -1.63
C HIS A 67 -10.22 -1.55 -3.03
N VAL A 68 -9.43 -1.74 -4.09
CA VAL A 68 -9.94 -1.57 -5.46
C VAL A 68 -11.14 -2.49 -5.75
N LYS A 69 -11.10 -3.73 -5.25
CA LYS A 69 -12.17 -4.71 -5.40
C LYS A 69 -13.43 -4.37 -4.59
N SER A 70 -13.31 -3.61 -3.50
CA SER A 70 -14.46 -3.17 -2.70
C SER A 70 -15.19 -1.98 -3.33
N LEU A 71 -14.54 -1.25 -4.24
CA LEU A 71 -15.17 -0.15 -4.97
C LEU A 71 -16.26 -0.68 -5.92
N PRO A 72 -17.39 0.05 -6.08
CA PRO A 72 -18.42 -0.29 -7.05
C PRO A 72 -17.83 -0.55 -8.44
N ARG A 73 -18.34 -1.56 -9.13
CA ARG A 73 -18.03 -1.75 -10.55
C ARG A 73 -18.84 -0.69 -11.30
N GLY A 74 -18.16 0.34 -11.78
CA GLY A 74 -18.72 1.28 -12.77
C GLY A 74 -18.93 0.62 -14.11
#